data_AF-A0A961X399-F1
#
_entry.id   AF-A0A961X399-F1
#
_cell.length_a   1.000
_cell.length_b   1.000
_cell.length_c   1.000
_cell.angle_alpha   90.00
_cell.angle_beta   90.00
_cell.angle_gamma   90.00
#
_symmetry.space_group_name_H-M   'P 1'
#
loop_
_entity.id
_entity.type
_entity.pdbx_description
1 polymer ?
#
loop_
_entity_poly.entity_id
_entity_poly.type
_entity_poly.pdbx_seq_one_letter_code
_entity_poly.pdbx_strand_id
1 'polypeptide(L)'
;MPETVNTQAAIDKFLAVTGAHVASYLDACIHCGQCSQACHFYEVTKDPKYTPAYKMVPIAKAYKRHKAPLSSIKRALGFAPPELTAEDLQEWQELIFDSCTMCARCTTVCPMGIDIASIVAVSRQAMVAAGLGPEDLMQAAENART
;
A
#
# COMPACT_ATOMS: atom_id res chain seq x y z
N MET A 1 15.91 -18.08 -1.02
CA MET A 1 14.72 -18.74 -0.40
C MET A 1 13.91 -17.63 0.22
N PRO A 2 12.57 -17.54 0.09
CA PRO A 2 11.89 -16.46 0.81
C PRO A 2 12.06 -16.76 2.29
N GLU A 3 12.84 -15.91 2.95
CA GLU A 3 12.77 -15.72 4.38
C GLU A 3 11.29 -15.58 4.76
N THR A 4 10.90 -16.12 5.91
CA THR A 4 9.53 -16.04 6.39
C THR A 4 9.08 -14.58 6.39
N VAL A 5 8.10 -14.24 5.53
CA VAL A 5 7.56 -12.88 5.42
C VAL A 5 7.12 -12.40 6.80
N ASN A 6 7.71 -11.31 7.28
CA ASN A 6 7.38 -10.77 8.59
C ASN A 6 6.18 -9.82 8.48
N THR A 7 4.99 -10.42 8.39
CA THR A 7 3.72 -9.68 8.23
C THR A 7 3.46 -8.68 9.36
N GLN A 8 3.84 -9.00 10.60
CA GLN A 8 3.66 -8.10 11.74
C GLN A 8 4.51 -6.83 11.58
N ALA A 9 5.76 -6.96 11.13
CA ALA A 9 6.62 -5.81 10.87
C ALA A 9 6.04 -4.87 9.79
N ALA A 10 5.42 -5.42 8.73
CA ALA A 10 4.68 -4.60 7.77
C ALA A 10 3.48 -3.88 8.41
N ILE A 11 2.67 -4.59 9.20
CA ILE A 11 1.50 -4.00 9.89
C ILE A 11 1.96 -2.86 10.81
N ASP A 12 2.96 -3.09 11.65
CA ASP A 12 3.48 -2.09 12.57
C ASP A 12 3.99 -0.85 11.81
N LYS A 13 4.72 -1.08 10.70
CA LYS A 13 5.21 0.01 9.86
C LYS A 13 4.06 0.77 9.19
N PHE A 14 3.05 0.09 8.65
CA PHE A 14 1.85 0.71 8.09
C PHE A 14 1.14 1.59 9.12
N LEU A 15 0.94 1.09 10.35
CA LEU A 15 0.26 1.83 11.41
C LEU A 15 1.07 3.03 11.91
N ALA A 16 2.41 2.91 11.92
CA ALA A 16 3.32 3.98 12.29
C ALA A 16 3.29 5.14 11.27
N VAL A 17 3.27 4.85 9.97
CA VAL A 17 3.21 5.88 8.91
C VAL A 17 1.82 6.45 8.69
N THR A 18 0.76 5.75 9.13
CA THR A 18 -0.63 6.20 8.99
C THR A 18 -0.95 7.31 10.00
N GLY A 19 -0.45 8.53 9.77
CA GLY A 19 -0.85 9.73 10.51
C GLY A 19 -2.23 10.26 10.08
N ALA A 20 -2.64 11.42 10.62
CA ALA A 20 -3.94 12.03 10.27
C ALA A 20 -4.09 12.27 8.77
N HIS A 21 -3.04 12.74 8.09
CA HIS A 21 -3.07 12.99 6.64
C HIS A 21 -3.32 11.71 5.82
N VAL A 22 -2.58 10.61 6.09
CA VAL A 22 -2.79 9.32 5.41
C VAL A 22 -4.17 8.76 5.75
N ALA A 23 -4.60 8.80 7.01
CA ALA A 23 -5.92 8.32 7.41
C ALA A 23 -7.04 9.06 6.66
N SER A 24 -6.97 10.40 6.59
CA SER A 24 -7.91 11.21 5.82
C SER A 24 -7.91 10.85 4.34
N TYR A 25 -6.76 10.59 3.73
CA TYR A 25 -6.68 10.15 2.34
C TYR A 25 -7.29 8.77 2.10
N LEU A 26 -7.05 7.82 2.99
CA LEU A 26 -7.61 6.47 2.91
C LEU A 26 -9.13 6.48 3.05
N ASP A 27 -9.69 7.41 3.82
CA ASP A 27 -11.14 7.58 4.01
C ASP A 27 -11.79 8.48 2.94
N ALA A 28 -11.05 9.43 2.36
CA ALA A 28 -11.58 10.37 1.37
C ALA A 28 -11.75 9.79 -0.04
N CYS A 29 -11.20 8.61 -0.33
CA CYS A 29 -11.33 8.00 -1.65
C CYS A 29 -12.79 7.69 -1.99
N ILE A 30 -13.35 8.37 -2.99
CA ILE A 30 -14.71 8.15 -3.49
C ILE A 30 -14.80 7.16 -4.66
N HIS A 31 -13.72 6.44 -4.95
CA HIS A 31 -13.64 5.46 -6.04
C HIS A 31 -14.02 5.99 -7.44
N CYS A 32 -13.73 7.26 -7.74
CA CYS A 32 -14.07 7.89 -9.02
C CYS A 32 -13.25 7.42 -10.24
N GLY A 33 -12.14 6.71 -10.04
CA GLY A 33 -11.33 6.14 -11.12
C GLY A 33 -10.44 7.11 -11.92
N GLN A 34 -10.40 8.40 -11.59
CA GLN A 34 -9.55 9.38 -12.30
C GLN A 34 -8.06 9.01 -12.25
N CYS A 35 -7.58 8.51 -11.10
CA CYS A 35 -6.20 8.04 -10.96
C CYS A 35 -5.89 6.85 -11.88
N SER A 36 -6.86 5.98 -12.16
CA SER A 36 -6.71 4.85 -13.06
C SER A 36 -6.45 5.31 -14.49
N GLN A 37 -7.25 6.26 -14.99
CA GLN A 37 -7.10 6.80 -16.35
C GLN A 37 -5.77 7.54 -16.57
N ALA A 38 -5.15 8.04 -15.50
CA ALA A 38 -3.84 8.71 -15.56
C ALA A 38 -2.64 7.76 -15.40
N CYS A 39 -2.84 6.51 -14.99
CA CYS A 39 -1.78 5.54 -14.72
C CYS A 39 -1.41 4.77 -15.99
N HIS A 40 -0.15 4.87 -16.44
CA HIS A 40 0.31 4.16 -17.65
C HIS A 40 0.16 2.64 -17.56
N PHE A 41 0.38 2.04 -16.40
CA PHE A 41 0.22 0.59 -16.24
C PHE A 41 -1.22 0.15 -16.46
N TYR A 42 -2.18 0.84 -15.83
CA TYR A 42 -3.60 0.56 -16.07
C TYR A 42 -4.02 0.94 -17.50
N GLU A 43 -3.51 2.04 -18.04
CA GLU A 43 -3.90 2.52 -19.36
C GLU A 43 -3.48 1.57 -20.48
N VAL A 44 -2.32 0.92 -20.35
CA VAL A 44 -1.83 -0.09 -21.31
C VAL A 44 -2.48 -1.46 -21.08
N THR A 45 -2.55 -1.93 -19.84
CA THR A 45 -3.02 -3.30 -19.55
C THR A 45 -4.55 -3.42 -19.49
N LYS A 46 -5.23 -2.32 -19.14
CA LYS A 46 -6.66 -2.26 -18.75
C LYS A 46 -7.05 -3.21 -17.60
N ASP A 47 -6.09 -3.81 -16.91
CA ASP A 47 -6.34 -4.72 -15.80
C ASP A 47 -6.52 -3.92 -14.49
N PRO A 48 -7.67 -4.04 -13.79
CA PRO A 48 -7.96 -3.33 -12.55
C PRO A 48 -6.90 -3.46 -11.45
N LYS A 49 -6.12 -4.55 -11.40
CA LYS A 49 -5.08 -4.73 -10.37
C LYS A 49 -3.98 -3.66 -10.44
N TYR A 50 -3.73 -3.09 -11.61
CA TYR A 50 -2.70 -2.05 -11.79
C TYR A 50 -3.19 -0.62 -11.50
N THR A 51 -4.45 -0.46 -11.09
CA THR A 51 -4.98 0.86 -10.74
C THR A 51 -4.25 1.44 -9.52
N PRO A 52 -3.97 2.75 -9.48
CA PRO A 52 -3.28 3.35 -8.34
C PRO A 52 -4.04 3.20 -7.01
N ALA A 53 -5.37 3.22 -7.05
CA ALA A 53 -6.19 3.01 -5.87
C ALA A 53 -6.02 1.61 -5.26
N TYR A 54 -5.87 0.58 -6.10
CA TYR A 54 -5.71 -0.81 -5.64
C TYR A 54 -4.38 -1.04 -4.92
N LYS A 55 -3.34 -0.27 -5.26
CA LYS A 55 -2.03 -0.32 -4.58
C LYS A 55 -2.09 0.13 -3.12
N MET A 56 -3.10 0.91 -2.74
CA MET A 56 -3.29 1.38 -1.36
C MET A 56 -4.04 0.37 -0.48
N VAL A 57 -4.50 -0.76 -1.03
CA VAL A 57 -5.31 -1.74 -0.29
C VAL A 57 -4.60 -2.30 0.97
N PRO A 58 -3.30 -2.67 0.96
CA PRO A 58 -2.66 -3.25 2.13
C PRO A 58 -2.65 -2.27 3.32
N ILE A 59 -2.19 -1.04 3.10
CA ILE A 59 -2.20 0.00 4.13
C ILE A 59 -3.63 0.36 4.57
N ALA A 60 -4.59 0.39 3.64
CA ALA A 60 -6.00 0.63 3.96
C ALA A 60 -6.59 -0.50 4.84
N LYS A 61 -6.23 -1.76 4.56
CA LYS A 61 -6.66 -2.94 5.33
C LYS A 61 -6.11 -2.90 6.75
N ALA A 62 -4.80 -2.62 6.91
CA ALA A 62 -4.17 -2.40 8.21
C ALA A 62 -4.86 -1.26 8.99
N TYR A 63 -5.02 -0.10 8.34
CA TYR A 63 -5.65 1.08 8.95
C TYR A 63 -7.09 0.79 9.42
N LYS A 64 -7.93 0.25 8.53
CA LYS A 64 -9.35 -0.02 8.82
C LYS A 64 -9.55 -1.02 9.95
N ARG A 65 -8.63 -1.98 10.09
CA ARG A 65 -8.69 -3.01 11.14
C ARG A 65 -8.20 -2.52 12.51
N HIS A 66 -7.18 -1.67 12.54
CA HIS A 66 -6.44 -1.37 13.78
C HIS A 66 -6.55 0.08 14.27
N LYS A 67 -6.74 1.06 13.39
CA LYS A 67 -6.59 2.49 13.72
C LYS A 67 -7.75 3.38 13.29
N ALA A 68 -8.59 2.92 12.35
CA ALA A 68 -9.76 3.67 11.91
C ALA A 68 -10.78 3.90 13.06
N PRO A 69 -11.62 4.93 12.96
CA PRO A 69 -12.69 5.17 13.93
C PRO A 69 -13.56 3.92 14.14
N LEU A 70 -13.83 3.61 15.41
CA LEU A 70 -14.63 2.45 15.85
C LEU A 70 -14.05 1.08 15.43
N SER A 71 -12.76 1.01 15.07
CA SER A 71 -12.09 -0.25 14.66
C SER A 71 -12.22 -1.37 15.70
N SER A 72 -12.09 -1.06 16.99
CA SER A 72 -12.27 -2.05 18.07
C SER A 72 -13.69 -2.63 18.13
N ILE A 73 -14.71 -1.80 17.93
CA ILE A 73 -16.12 -2.24 17.90
C ILE A 73 -16.38 -3.07 16.65
N LYS A 74 -15.93 -2.61 15.48
CA LYS A 74 -16.04 -3.36 14.22
C LYS A 74 -15.35 -4.73 14.34
N ARG A 75 -14.21 -4.81 15.01
CA ARG A 75 -13.50 -6.08 15.26
C ARG A 75 -14.29 -7.00 16.20
N ALA A 76 -14.83 -6.47 17.29
CA ALA A 76 -15.65 -7.25 18.22
C ALA A 76 -16.93 -7.80 17.58
N LEU A 77 -17.54 -7.04 16.66
CA LEU A 77 -18.75 -7.44 15.94
C LEU A 77 -18.47 -8.26 14.67
N GLY A 78 -17.20 -8.56 14.34
CA GLY A 78 -16.85 -9.32 13.13
C GLY A 78 -16.98 -8.56 11.81
N PHE A 79 -17.13 -7.23 11.84
CA PHE A 79 -17.20 -6.35 10.66
C PHE A 79 -15.85 -5.74 10.24
N ALA A 80 -14.78 -5.98 11.00
CA ALA A 80 -13.45 -5.54 10.60
C ALA A 80 -12.97 -6.33 9.38
N PRO A 81 -12.23 -5.71 8.45
CA PRO A 81 -11.60 -6.46 7.36
C PRO A 81 -10.65 -7.53 7.94
N PRO A 82 -10.37 -8.61 7.19
CA PRO A 82 -9.44 -9.64 7.63
C PRO A 82 -8.07 -9.06 7.96
N GLU A 83 -7.28 -9.77 8.76
CA GLU A 83 -5.89 -9.38 9.00
C GLU A 83 -5.10 -9.45 7.68
N LEU A 84 -4.05 -8.65 7.56
CA LEU A 84 -3.07 -8.82 6.48
C LEU A 84 -2.38 -10.17 6.63
N THR A 85 -2.24 -10.89 5.53
CA THR A 85 -1.51 -12.16 5.47
C THR A 85 -0.20 -12.01 4.71
N ALA A 86 0.66 -13.02 4.79
CA ALA A 86 1.90 -13.05 4.01
C ALA A 86 1.60 -13.09 2.50
N GLU A 87 0.56 -13.82 2.11
CA GLU A 87 0.09 -13.95 0.72
C GLU A 87 -0.40 -12.60 0.20
N ASP A 88 -1.16 -11.82 1.01
CA ASP A 88 -1.55 -10.45 0.63
C ASP A 88 -0.31 -9.59 0.34
N LEU A 89 0.72 -9.66 1.19
CA LEU A 89 1.91 -8.82 0.99
C LEU A 89 2.72 -9.25 -0.25
N GLN A 90 2.81 -10.56 -0.49
CA GLN A 90 3.48 -11.12 -1.67
C GLN A 90 2.76 -10.74 -2.97
N GLU A 91 1.43 -10.83 -3.02
CA GLU A 91 0.64 -10.43 -4.19
C GLU A 91 0.82 -8.94 -4.49
N TRP A 92 0.89 -8.09 -3.46
CA TRP A 92 1.06 -6.65 -3.63
C TRP A 92 2.51 -6.22 -3.92
N GLN A 93 3.49 -7.10 -3.77
CA GLN A 93 4.90 -6.78 -4.06
C GLN A 93 5.07 -6.31 -5.51
N GLU A 94 4.57 -7.09 -6.48
CA GLU A 94 4.60 -6.75 -7.92
C GLU A 94 3.93 -5.39 -8.18
N LEU A 95 2.78 -5.16 -7.53
CA LEU A 95 2.00 -3.96 -7.75
C LEU A 95 2.68 -2.70 -7.21
N ILE A 96 3.37 -2.81 -6.08
CA ILE A 96 4.01 -1.70 -5.39
C ILE A 96 5.40 -1.38 -5.97
N PHE A 97 6.17 -2.40 -6.38
CA PHE A 97 7.52 -2.21 -6.91
C PHE A 97 7.54 -2.14 -8.44
N ASP A 98 7.07 -3.19 -9.12
CA ASP A 98 7.24 -3.36 -10.56
C ASP A 98 6.24 -2.53 -11.37
N SER A 99 5.02 -2.34 -10.86
CA SER A 99 3.98 -1.60 -11.57
C SER A 99 3.84 -0.13 -11.16
N CYS A 100 4.81 0.44 -10.44
CA CYS A 100 4.78 1.85 -10.04
C CYS A 100 6.11 2.56 -10.29
N THR A 101 6.14 3.47 -11.25
CA THR A 101 7.33 4.29 -11.57
C THR A 101 7.49 5.54 -10.71
N MET A 102 6.61 5.73 -9.71
CA MET A 102 6.61 6.93 -8.86
C MET A 102 6.45 8.25 -9.62
N CYS A 103 5.83 8.25 -10.81
CA CYS A 103 5.62 9.46 -11.63
C CYS A 103 4.58 10.45 -11.08
N ALA A 104 3.87 10.09 -10.00
CA ALA A 104 2.88 10.89 -9.28
C ALA A 104 1.67 11.42 -10.09
N ARG A 105 1.48 11.05 -11.36
CA ARG A 105 0.28 11.45 -12.16
C ARG A 105 -1.04 11.12 -11.47
N CYS A 106 -1.11 9.99 -10.79
CA CYS A 106 -2.29 9.57 -10.03
C CYS A 106 -2.66 10.54 -8.89
N THR A 107 -1.67 11.21 -8.31
CA THR A 107 -1.83 12.21 -7.24
C THR A 107 -2.27 13.54 -7.83
N THR A 108 -1.64 13.97 -8.93
CA THR A 108 -1.95 15.27 -9.56
C THR A 108 -3.37 15.35 -10.10
N VAL A 109 -3.95 14.24 -10.55
CA VAL A 109 -5.31 14.21 -11.10
C VAL A 109 -6.40 13.89 -10.06
N CYS A 110 -6.03 13.56 -8.82
CA CYS A 110 -7.02 13.13 -7.84
C CYS A 110 -7.90 14.31 -7.39
N PRO A 111 -9.22 14.30 -7.63
CA PRO A 111 -10.09 15.41 -7.21
C PRO A 111 -10.21 15.54 -5.69
N MET A 112 -9.91 14.46 -4.95
CA MET A 112 -9.91 14.44 -3.49
C MET A 112 -8.56 14.88 -2.89
N GLY A 113 -7.56 15.20 -3.72
CA GLY A 113 -6.23 15.61 -3.27
C GLY A 113 -5.44 14.49 -2.58
N ILE A 114 -5.74 13.22 -2.88
CA ILE A 114 -5.06 12.08 -2.26
C ILE A 114 -3.65 11.93 -2.86
N ASP A 115 -2.64 11.95 -2.00
CA ASP A 115 -1.27 11.66 -2.38
C ASP A 115 -1.00 10.16 -2.44
N ILE A 116 -1.49 9.54 -3.52
CA ILE A 116 -1.33 8.10 -3.78
C ILE A 116 0.16 7.74 -3.94
N ALA A 117 0.96 8.63 -4.53
CA ALA A 117 2.38 8.36 -4.75
C ALA A 117 3.12 8.25 -3.42
N SER A 118 2.93 9.19 -2.50
CA SER A 118 3.53 9.12 -1.16
C SER A 118 3.03 7.92 -0.36
N ILE A 119 1.74 7.56 -0.49
CA ILE A 119 1.20 6.35 0.14
C ILE A 119 1.90 5.08 -0.39
N VAL A 120 2.14 4.98 -1.69
CA VAL A 120 2.92 3.87 -2.27
C VAL A 120 4.38 3.89 -1.79
N ALA A 121 5.00 5.08 -1.67
CA ALA A 121 6.37 5.21 -1.17
C ALA A 121 6.52 4.66 0.25
N VAL A 122 5.62 5.03 1.17
CA VAL A 122 5.66 4.50 2.55
C VAL A 122 5.26 3.03 2.59
N SER A 123 4.45 2.56 1.64
CA SER A 123 4.10 1.14 1.54
C SER A 123 5.31 0.28 1.14
N ARG A 124 6.20 0.78 0.28
CA ARG A 124 7.49 0.12 -0.01
C ARG A 124 8.34 -0.06 1.26
N GLN A 125 8.33 0.92 2.17
CA GLN A 125 9.05 0.79 3.44
C GLN A 125 8.48 -0.31 4.33
N ALA A 126 7.14 -0.47 4.34
CA ALA A 126 6.48 -1.55 5.07
C ALA A 126 6.77 -2.92 4.46
N MET A 127 6.79 -3.02 3.13
CA MET A 127 7.19 -4.26 2.43
C MET A 127 8.63 -4.66 2.77
N VAL A 128 9.57 -3.70 2.72
CA VAL A 128 10.98 -3.97 3.08
C VAL A 128 11.09 -4.40 4.55
N ALA A 129 10.32 -3.81 5.45
CA ALA A 129 10.28 -4.23 6.86
C ALA A 129 9.77 -5.67 7.04
N ALA A 130 8.94 -6.17 6.13
CA ALA A 130 8.48 -7.56 6.09
C ALA A 130 9.44 -8.51 5.35
N GLY A 131 10.58 -8.03 4.86
CA GLY A 131 11.52 -8.81 4.04
C GLY A 131 11.10 -8.95 2.58
N LEU A 132 10.24 -8.05 2.08
CA LEU A 132 9.74 -8.06 0.71
C LEU A 132 10.28 -6.87 -0.08
N GLY A 133 10.80 -7.15 -1.28
CA GLY A 133 11.32 -6.15 -2.21
C GLY A 133 12.07 -6.81 -3.37
N PRO A 134 12.34 -6.06 -4.45
CA PRO A 134 13.19 -6.54 -5.54
C PRO A 134 14.58 -6.93 -5.04
N GLU A 135 15.07 -8.10 -5.46
CA GLU A 135 16.33 -8.69 -4.97
C GLU A 135 17.53 -7.77 -5.18
N ASP A 136 17.60 -7.13 -6.35
CA ASP A 136 18.63 -6.17 -6.71
C ASP A 136 18.64 -4.94 -5.77
N LEU A 137 17.47 -4.40 -5.44
CA LEU A 137 17.33 -3.28 -4.51
C LEU A 137 17.65 -3.67 -3.07
N MET A 138 17.26 -4.88 -2.65
CA MET A 138 17.57 -5.40 -1.32
C MET A 138 19.08 -5.60 -1.16
N GLN A 139 19.74 -6.22 -2.14
CA GLN A 139 21.19 -6.40 -2.14
C GLN A 139 21.93 -5.06 -2.17
N ALA A 140 21.46 -4.09 -2.95
CA ALA A 140 22.05 -2.75 -2.98
C ALA A 140 21.94 -2.05 -1.61
N ALA A 141 20.82 -2.23 -0.91
CA ALA A 141 20.63 -1.67 0.42
C ALA A 141 21.56 -2.31 1.48
N GLU A 142 21.86 -3.60 1.36
CA GLU A 142 22.83 -4.29 2.20
C GLU A 142 24.26 -3.80 1.95
N ASN A 143 24.66 -3.73 0.68
CA ASN A 143 25.99 -3.25 0.29
C ASN A 143 26.26 -1.82 0.76
N ALA A 144 25.22 -0.98 0.86
CA ALA A 144 25.34 0.40 1.35
C ALA A 144 25.54 0.52 2.87
N ARG A 145 25.35 -0.57 3.65
CA ARG A 145 25.50 -0.58 5.11
C ARG A 145 26.89 -0.98 5.58
N THR A 146 27.66 -1.61 4.69
CA THR A 146 29.04 -2.07 4.92
C THR A 146 30.04 -1.07 4.37
#